data_AF-A0A812S503-F1
#
_entry.id   AF-A0A812S503-F1
#
_cell.length_a   1.000
_cell.length_b   1.000
_cell.length_c   1.000
_cell.angle_alpha   90.00
_cell.angle_beta   90.00
_cell.angle_gamma   90.00
#
_symmetry.space_group_name_H-M   'P 1'
#
loop_
_entity.id
_entity.type
_entity.pdbx_description
1 polymer ?
#
loop_
_entity_poly.entity_id
_entity_poly.type
_entity_poly.pdbx_seq_one_letter_code
_entity_poly.pdbx_strand_id
1 'polypeptide(L)'
;MVGVYRTPEQAIAASLTLRHPLEFATPLPDLLTMCVVDVLNMGPKALVQLRSQNLSWILQRRQALAAQEATVHSQLHPDMATCLKGKQTCLWGELLEHTGFPDDSLVREVRQGIEVVGTSAWSPVFRRGYSAPEMTETQWQAQAVWRRKAAMAACKQGDDPELADSLWQQTLDEAQAGWIKGDHMHSTLLLEERLATGETVSGVVAGTPATGVLCGHVIDVRHYC
;
A
#
# COMPACT_ATOMS: atom_id res chain seq x y z
N MET A 1 -12.69 -33.52 1.66
CA MET A 1 -11.49 -33.95 2.42
C MET A 1 -11.90 -35.18 3.23
N VAL A 2 -11.26 -36.34 3.03
CA VAL A 2 -11.60 -37.60 3.71
C VAL A 2 -10.62 -37.80 4.87
N GLY A 3 -11.12 -38.02 6.09
CA GLY A 3 -10.29 -38.31 7.24
C GLY A 3 -9.79 -39.76 7.21
N VAL A 4 -8.48 -39.97 7.30
CA VAL A 4 -7.88 -41.30 7.40
C VAL A 4 -7.70 -41.63 8.88
N TYR A 5 -8.38 -42.67 9.37
CA TYR A 5 -8.24 -43.15 10.73
C TYR A 5 -6.89 -43.86 10.91
N ARG A 6 -6.10 -43.47 11.92
CA ARG A 6 -4.81 -44.09 12.25
C ARG A 6 -4.80 -44.53 13.70
N THR A 7 -4.18 -45.68 13.99
CA THR A 7 -3.86 -46.07 15.38
C THR A 7 -2.75 -45.18 15.94
N PRO A 8 -2.59 -45.07 17.28
CA PRO A 8 -1.52 -44.26 17.87
C PRO A 8 -0.12 -44.61 17.34
N GLU A 9 0.16 -45.89 17.10
CA GLU A 9 1.45 -46.37 16.58
C GLU A 9 1.65 -45.92 15.13
N GLN A 10 0.61 -45.98 14.31
CA GLN A 10 0.63 -45.52 12.94
C GLN A 10 0.79 -43.99 12.86
N ALA A 11 0.22 -43.25 13.81
CA ALA A 11 0.40 -41.81 13.91
C ALA A 11 1.84 -41.44 14.27
N ILE A 12 2.45 -42.14 15.23
CA ILE A 12 3.85 -41.94 15.61
C ILE A 12 4.78 -42.30 14.44
N ALA A 13 4.60 -43.47 13.82
CA ALA A 13 5.39 -43.89 12.66
C ALA A 13 5.28 -42.89 11.50
N ALA A 14 4.07 -42.36 11.22
CA ALA A 14 3.89 -41.34 10.22
C ALA A 14 4.58 -40.02 10.60
N SER A 15 4.48 -39.61 11.88
CA SER A 15 5.10 -38.36 12.36
C SER A 15 6.62 -38.36 12.22
N LEU A 16 7.29 -39.51 12.43
CA LEU A 16 8.73 -39.65 12.24
C LEU A 16 9.17 -39.52 10.77
N THR A 17 8.26 -39.75 9.82
CA THR A 17 8.53 -39.56 8.38
C THR A 17 8.22 -38.14 7.89
N LEU A 18 7.50 -37.35 8.68
CA LEU A 18 7.22 -35.97 8.35
C LEU A 18 8.46 -35.14 8.64
N ARG A 19 9.00 -34.49 7.62
CA ARG A 19 9.91 -33.36 7.84
C ARG A 19 9.10 -32.20 8.40
N HIS A 20 9.65 -31.50 9.38
CA HIS A 20 8.97 -30.32 9.91
C HIS A 20 8.93 -29.26 8.80
N PRO A 21 7.84 -28.50 8.61
CA PRO A 21 7.81 -27.42 7.64
C PRO A 21 8.99 -26.46 7.74
N LEU A 22 9.51 -26.19 8.94
CA LEU A 22 10.72 -25.37 9.15
C LEU A 22 12.03 -26.01 8.67
N GLU A 23 12.09 -27.32 8.44
CA GLU A 23 13.28 -28.00 7.90
C GLU A 23 13.41 -27.84 6.37
N PHE A 24 12.35 -27.40 5.68
CA PHE A 24 12.35 -27.17 4.22
C PHE A 24 11.74 -25.84 3.78
N ALA A 25 11.02 -25.15 4.65
CA ALA A 25 10.60 -23.76 4.50
C ALA A 25 11.67 -22.91 5.19
N THR A 26 12.68 -22.41 4.52
CA THR A 26 12.63 -21.68 3.27
C THR A 26 14.04 -21.64 2.68
N PRO A 27 14.25 -21.90 1.38
CA PRO A 27 15.53 -21.57 0.77
C PRO A 27 15.73 -20.06 0.94
N LEU A 28 16.78 -19.70 1.67
CA LEU A 28 17.17 -18.31 1.82
C LEU A 28 17.48 -17.77 0.41
N PRO A 29 16.92 -16.61 -0.01
CA PRO A 29 17.26 -16.02 -1.30
C PRO A 29 18.77 -15.97 -1.51
N ASP A 30 19.23 -16.28 -2.72
CA ASP A 30 20.66 -16.37 -3.05
C ASP A 30 21.45 -15.14 -2.61
N LEU A 31 20.86 -13.95 -2.75
CA LEU A 31 21.44 -12.69 -2.30
C LEU A 31 21.81 -12.70 -0.80
N LEU A 32 20.91 -13.21 0.04
CA LEU A 32 21.14 -13.29 1.49
C LEU A 32 22.17 -14.38 1.82
N THR A 33 22.16 -15.50 1.07
CA THR A 33 23.18 -16.54 1.18
C THR A 33 24.57 -15.99 0.84
N MET A 34 24.70 -15.24 -0.25
CA MET A 34 25.94 -14.55 -0.63
C MET A 34 26.39 -13.57 0.45
N CYS A 35 25.47 -12.77 1.00
CA CYS A 35 25.79 -11.85 2.09
C CYS A 35 26.34 -12.57 3.33
N VAL A 36 25.77 -13.73 3.70
CA VAL A 36 26.29 -14.54 4.82
C VAL A 36 27.70 -15.03 4.51
N VAL A 37 27.93 -15.55 3.30
CA VAL A 37 29.25 -16.02 2.85
C VAL A 37 30.27 -14.88 2.87
N ASP A 38 29.92 -13.69 2.38
CA ASP A 38 30.80 -12.52 2.37
C ASP A 38 31.17 -12.07 3.78
N VAL A 39 30.19 -12.05 4.70
CA VAL A 39 30.43 -11.70 6.11
C VAL A 39 31.38 -12.70 6.77
N LEU A 40 31.23 -14.00 6.50
CA LEU A 40 32.09 -15.05 7.04
C LEU A 40 33.51 -14.98 6.45
N ASN A 41 33.66 -14.61 5.18
CA ASN A 41 34.95 -14.61 4.48
C ASN A 41 35.76 -13.32 4.65
N MET A 42 35.13 -12.14 4.69
CA MET A 42 35.84 -10.85 4.69
C MET A 42 36.46 -10.48 6.05
N GLY A 43 35.93 -11.04 7.14
CA GLY A 43 36.33 -10.67 8.50
C GLY A 43 35.85 -9.26 8.92
N PRO A 44 35.86 -8.94 10.23
CA PRO A 44 35.15 -7.78 10.78
C PRO A 44 35.72 -6.43 10.30
N LYS A 45 37.04 -6.30 10.17
CA LYS A 45 37.68 -5.03 9.76
C LYS A 45 37.33 -4.63 8.33
N ALA A 46 37.45 -5.58 7.39
CA ALA A 46 37.15 -5.31 5.99
C ALA A 46 35.65 -5.03 5.80
N LEU A 47 34.79 -5.74 6.53
CA LEU A 47 33.34 -5.51 6.49
C LEU A 47 32.95 -4.10 6.99
N VAL A 48 33.56 -3.63 8.08
CA VAL A 48 33.34 -2.26 8.58
C VAL A 48 33.82 -1.24 7.54
N GLN A 49 34.99 -1.46 6.93
CA GLN A 49 35.50 -0.57 5.88
C GLN A 49 34.55 -0.52 4.67
N LEU A 50 34.10 -1.66 4.16
CA LEU A 50 33.15 -1.74 3.05
C LEU A 50 31.84 -0.98 3.37
N ARG A 51 31.27 -1.21 4.57
CA ARG A 51 30.06 -0.51 5.02
C ARG A 51 30.27 0.99 5.13
N SER A 52 31.41 1.42 5.64
CA SER A 52 31.74 2.85 5.76
C SER A 52 31.88 3.51 4.40
N GLN A 53 32.49 2.83 3.42
CA GLN A 53 32.63 3.32 2.05
C GLN A 53 31.25 3.44 1.39
N ASN A 54 30.40 2.41 1.50
CA ASN A 54 29.05 2.47 0.96
C ASN A 54 28.22 3.59 1.59
N LEU A 55 28.25 3.75 2.91
CA LEU A 55 27.56 4.85 3.59
C LEU A 55 28.08 6.22 3.14
N SER A 56 29.40 6.38 3.00
CA SER A 56 29.98 7.65 2.53
C SER A 56 29.51 7.99 1.11
N TRP A 57 29.45 6.99 0.23
CA TRP A 57 28.94 7.14 -1.13
C TRP A 57 27.45 7.52 -1.12
N ILE A 58 26.60 6.83 -0.34
CA ILE A 58 25.17 7.16 -0.21
C ILE A 58 24.96 8.60 0.27
N LEU A 59 25.73 9.05 1.26
CA LEU A 59 25.65 10.42 1.78
C LEU A 59 26.10 11.46 0.73
N GLN A 60 27.12 11.16 -0.05
CA GLN A 60 27.56 12.02 -1.16
C GLN A 60 26.47 12.11 -2.24
N ARG A 61 25.88 10.97 -2.63
CA ARG A 61 24.78 10.93 -3.61
C ARG A 61 23.55 11.67 -3.13
N ARG A 62 23.19 11.53 -1.86
CA ARG A 62 22.12 12.29 -1.22
C ARG A 62 22.29 13.81 -1.40
N GLN A 63 23.50 14.32 -1.20
CA GLN A 63 23.79 15.75 -1.36
C GLN A 63 23.73 16.17 -2.84
N ALA A 64 24.32 15.37 -3.73
CA ALA A 64 24.33 15.64 -5.16
C ALA A 64 22.92 15.68 -5.77
N LEU A 65 22.01 14.84 -5.28
CA LEU A 65 20.63 14.73 -5.76
C LEU A 65 19.64 15.71 -5.09
N ALA A 66 20.08 16.49 -4.10
CA ALA A 66 19.17 17.33 -3.31
C ALA A 66 18.38 18.34 -4.17
N ALA A 67 19.02 18.95 -5.17
CA ALA A 67 18.37 19.89 -6.09
C ALA A 67 17.34 19.17 -6.99
N GLN A 68 17.67 17.99 -7.49
CA GLN A 68 16.76 17.19 -8.32
C GLN A 68 15.55 16.71 -7.50
N GLU A 69 15.76 16.29 -6.26
CA GLU A 69 14.69 15.90 -5.35
C GLU A 69 13.71 17.06 -5.12
N ALA A 70 14.21 18.29 -4.88
CA ALA A 70 13.35 19.46 -4.72
C ALA A 70 12.49 19.73 -5.97
N THR A 71 13.07 19.62 -7.17
CA THR A 71 12.33 19.74 -8.43
C THR A 71 11.25 18.67 -8.57
N VAL A 72 11.58 17.41 -8.31
CA VAL A 72 10.61 16.30 -8.38
C VAL A 72 9.47 16.50 -7.37
N HIS A 73 9.79 16.87 -6.13
CA HIS A 73 8.78 17.12 -5.10
C HIS A 73 7.85 18.29 -5.44
N SER A 74 8.33 19.31 -6.15
CA SER A 74 7.50 20.42 -6.62
C SER A 74 6.47 20.02 -7.69
N GLN A 75 6.71 18.90 -8.39
CA GLN A 75 5.84 18.39 -9.46
C GLN A 75 4.86 17.32 -8.94
N LEU A 76 5.00 16.87 -7.68
CA LEU A 76 4.12 15.87 -7.11
C LEU A 76 2.72 16.43 -6.86
N HIS A 77 1.71 15.56 -7.00
CA HIS A 77 0.37 15.85 -6.52
C HIS A 77 0.41 16.20 -5.02
N PRO A 78 -0.36 17.18 -4.52
CA PRO A 78 -0.26 17.66 -3.13
C PRO A 78 -0.43 16.56 -2.07
N ASP A 79 -1.31 15.58 -2.32
CA ASP A 79 -1.47 14.42 -1.44
C ASP A 79 -0.22 13.54 -1.41
N MET A 80 0.38 13.29 -2.59
CA MET A 80 1.63 12.53 -2.70
C MET A 80 2.80 13.29 -2.10
N ALA A 81 2.87 14.61 -2.27
CA ALA A 81 3.89 15.46 -1.66
C ALA A 81 3.83 15.39 -0.12
N THR A 82 2.62 15.27 0.44
CA THR A 82 2.42 15.08 1.89
C THR A 82 2.94 13.72 2.34
N CYS A 83 2.55 12.64 1.65
CA CYS A 83 2.98 11.28 1.97
C CYS A 83 4.49 11.04 1.77
N LEU A 84 5.07 11.68 0.76
CA LEU A 84 6.48 11.56 0.39
C LEU A 84 7.37 12.59 1.08
N LYS A 85 6.82 13.50 1.89
CA LYS A 85 7.58 14.54 2.59
C LYS A 85 8.78 13.95 3.34
N GLY A 86 9.97 14.44 3.03
CA GLY A 86 11.22 14.00 3.66
C GLY A 86 11.78 12.67 3.13
N LYS A 87 11.08 11.97 2.25
CA LYS A 87 11.59 10.77 1.56
C LYS A 87 12.42 11.18 0.34
N GLN A 88 13.51 10.44 0.10
CA GLN A 88 14.48 10.73 -0.96
C GLN A 88 14.29 9.76 -2.12
N THR A 89 13.30 10.04 -2.95
CA THR A 89 12.87 9.15 -4.03
C THR A 89 13.90 9.07 -5.16
N CYS A 90 14.65 10.14 -5.44
CA CYS A 90 15.73 10.13 -6.44
C CYS A 90 16.89 9.26 -5.98
N LEU A 91 17.30 9.41 -4.72
CA LEU A 91 18.34 8.57 -4.13
C LEU A 91 17.92 7.11 -4.12
N TRP A 92 16.66 6.84 -3.78
CA TRP A 92 16.12 5.48 -3.80
C TRP A 92 16.20 4.86 -5.20
N GLY A 93 15.83 5.60 -6.25
CA GLY A 93 16.00 5.13 -7.64
C GLY A 93 17.44 4.80 -7.98
N GLU A 94 18.39 5.69 -7.66
CA GLU A 94 19.81 5.42 -7.92
C GLU A 94 20.33 4.20 -7.13
N LEU A 95 19.82 3.96 -5.92
CA LEU A 95 20.18 2.78 -5.14
C LEU A 95 19.63 1.48 -5.73
N LEU A 96 18.41 1.49 -6.25
CA LEU A 96 17.83 0.33 -6.93
C LEU A 96 18.63 -0.02 -8.19
N GLU A 97 18.99 0.99 -8.99
CA GLU A 97 19.85 0.81 -10.17
C GLU A 97 21.23 0.28 -9.77
N HIS A 98 21.87 0.88 -8.76
CA HIS A 98 23.20 0.48 -8.29
C HIS A 98 23.23 -0.95 -7.73
N THR A 99 22.13 -1.40 -7.12
CA THR A 99 22.02 -2.78 -6.58
C THR A 99 21.53 -3.79 -7.60
N GLY A 100 21.17 -3.37 -8.82
CA GLY A 100 20.62 -4.25 -9.85
C GLY A 100 19.25 -4.80 -9.48
N PHE A 101 18.44 -4.04 -8.74
CA PHE A 101 17.08 -4.45 -8.43
C PHE A 101 16.26 -4.58 -9.73
N PRO A 102 15.48 -5.66 -9.91
CA PRO A 102 14.95 -6.01 -11.22
C PRO A 102 13.76 -5.15 -11.67
N ASP A 103 13.12 -4.41 -10.75
CA ASP A 103 11.92 -3.60 -11.02
C ASP A 103 12.26 -2.11 -11.06
N ASP A 104 12.23 -1.55 -12.27
CA ASP A 104 12.51 -0.15 -12.58
C ASP A 104 11.26 0.75 -12.49
N SER A 105 10.05 0.18 -12.48
CA SER A 105 8.81 0.94 -12.46
C SER A 105 8.41 1.39 -11.06
N LEU A 106 8.91 0.70 -10.02
CA LEU A 106 8.56 0.92 -8.62
C LEU A 106 8.67 2.38 -8.16
N VAL A 107 9.77 3.07 -8.47
CA VAL A 107 9.98 4.47 -8.03
C VAL A 107 9.00 5.41 -8.71
N ARG A 108 8.72 5.17 -10.00
CA ARG A 108 7.75 5.95 -10.78
C ARG A 108 6.35 5.76 -10.21
N GLU A 109 5.94 4.54 -9.94
CA GLU A 109 4.62 4.21 -9.37
C GLU A 109 4.43 4.83 -7.98
N VAL A 110 5.45 4.80 -7.13
CA VAL A 110 5.38 5.47 -5.82
C VAL A 110 5.26 6.99 -5.95
N ARG A 111 5.83 7.61 -6.99
CA ARG A 111 5.71 9.06 -7.23
C ARG A 111 4.34 9.43 -7.82
N GLN A 112 3.84 8.64 -8.76
CA GLN A 112 2.59 8.90 -9.48
C GLN A 112 1.35 8.43 -8.72
N GLY A 113 1.51 7.47 -7.80
CA GLY A 113 0.43 6.69 -7.23
C GLY A 113 0.26 5.36 -7.96
N ILE A 114 -0.33 4.39 -7.27
CA ILE A 114 -0.66 3.07 -7.83
C ILE A 114 -2.11 3.12 -8.31
N GLU A 115 -2.34 2.75 -9.56
CA GLU A 115 -3.68 2.67 -10.13
C GLU A 115 -4.47 1.53 -9.44
N VAL A 116 -5.64 1.87 -8.92
CA VAL A 116 -6.53 0.92 -8.21
C VAL A 116 -7.31 0.06 -9.20
N VAL A 117 -7.60 0.61 -10.38
CA VAL A 117 -8.38 -0.03 -11.43
C VAL A 117 -7.49 -0.16 -12.67
N GLY A 118 -7.66 -1.26 -13.40
CA GLY A 118 -6.89 -1.53 -14.61
C GLY A 118 -5.90 -2.67 -14.43
N THR A 119 -5.11 -2.92 -15.47
CA THR A 119 -4.06 -3.93 -15.46
C THR A 119 -2.75 -3.29 -15.03
N SER A 120 -2.30 -3.57 -13.81
CA SER A 120 -0.96 -3.19 -13.38
C SER A 120 0.10 -3.96 -14.17
N ALA A 121 1.24 -3.31 -14.41
CA ALA A 121 2.38 -3.96 -15.02
C ALA A 121 2.89 -5.08 -14.09
N TRP A 122 3.35 -6.18 -14.67
CA TRP A 122 3.94 -7.26 -13.88
C TRP A 122 5.33 -6.84 -13.38
N SER A 123 5.54 -6.90 -12.07
CA SER A 123 6.85 -6.71 -11.46
C SER A 123 7.66 -8.01 -11.47
N PRO A 124 8.93 -7.98 -11.94
CA PRO A 124 9.80 -9.15 -12.01
C PRO A 124 10.21 -9.73 -10.66
N VAL A 125 9.96 -9.00 -9.57
CA VAL A 125 10.21 -9.46 -8.19
C VAL A 125 9.23 -10.56 -7.80
N PHE A 126 8.02 -10.56 -8.35
CA PHE A 126 6.95 -11.49 -7.98
C PHE A 126 6.74 -12.57 -9.04
N ARG A 127 6.37 -13.77 -8.60
CA ARG A 127 5.97 -14.84 -9.50
C ARG A 127 4.79 -14.38 -10.35
N ARG A 128 4.92 -14.56 -11.67
CA ARG A 128 3.87 -14.20 -12.60
C ARG A 128 2.62 -15.04 -12.34
N GLY A 129 1.59 -14.39 -11.81
CA GLY A 129 0.25 -14.95 -11.65
C GLY A 129 -0.71 -14.29 -12.64
N TYR A 130 -1.66 -15.05 -13.17
CA TYR A 130 -2.81 -14.48 -13.86
C TYR A 130 -3.92 -14.26 -12.84
N SER A 131 -4.45 -13.04 -12.80
CA SER A 131 -5.69 -12.73 -12.09
C SER A 131 -6.71 -12.27 -13.12
N ALA A 132 -7.87 -12.92 -13.15
CA ALA A 132 -8.95 -12.53 -14.05
C ALA A 132 -9.60 -11.22 -13.55
N PRO A 133 -9.98 -10.29 -14.43
CA PRO A 133 -10.77 -9.13 -14.03
C PRO A 133 -12.09 -9.58 -13.40
N GLU A 134 -12.33 -9.23 -12.14
CA GLU A 134 -13.54 -9.63 -11.42
C GLU A 134 -14.76 -8.75 -11.78
N MET A 135 -14.53 -7.48 -12.08
CA MET A 135 -15.57 -6.46 -12.19
C MET A 135 -15.13 -5.29 -13.07
N THR A 136 -16.07 -4.66 -13.78
CA THR A 136 -15.77 -3.44 -14.54
C THR A 136 -15.69 -2.22 -13.63
N GLU A 137 -15.00 -1.17 -14.07
CA GLU A 137 -14.90 0.09 -13.33
C GLU A 137 -16.28 0.69 -13.02
N THR A 138 -17.19 0.66 -13.99
CA THR A 138 -18.56 1.17 -13.83
C THR A 138 -19.33 0.43 -12.73
N GLN A 139 -19.18 -0.89 -12.66
CA GLN A 139 -19.78 -1.72 -11.62
C GLN A 139 -19.12 -1.45 -10.27
N TRP A 140 -17.80 -1.27 -10.23
CA TRP A 140 -17.06 -0.95 -9.01
C TRP A 140 -17.51 0.39 -8.41
N GLN A 141 -17.65 1.42 -9.24
CA GLN A 141 -18.15 2.73 -8.82
C GLN A 141 -19.60 2.65 -8.32
N ALA A 142 -20.48 1.92 -9.02
CA ALA A 142 -21.87 1.73 -8.59
C ALA A 142 -21.99 1.00 -7.24
N GLN A 143 -21.07 0.07 -6.95
CA GLN A 143 -21.03 -0.65 -5.67
C GLN A 143 -20.40 0.15 -4.53
N ALA A 144 -19.63 1.21 -4.82
CA ALA A 144 -18.88 1.94 -3.79
C ALA A 144 -19.79 2.46 -2.66
N VAL A 145 -21.01 2.93 -2.99
CA VAL A 145 -22.00 3.39 -1.99
C VAL A 145 -22.38 2.26 -1.02
N TRP A 146 -22.66 1.07 -1.54
CA TRP A 146 -23.06 -0.07 -0.73
C TRP A 146 -21.88 -0.64 0.08
N ARG A 147 -20.69 -0.67 -0.50
CA ARG A 147 -19.46 -1.09 0.20
C ARG A 147 -19.14 -0.17 1.38
N ARG A 148 -19.30 1.14 1.22
CA ARG A 148 -19.15 2.11 2.34
C ARG A 148 -20.18 1.88 3.42
N LYS A 149 -21.46 1.71 3.06
CA LYS A 149 -22.53 1.41 4.03
C LYS A 149 -22.27 0.11 4.78
N ALA A 150 -21.85 -0.93 4.08
CA ALA A 150 -21.51 -2.22 4.68
C ALA A 150 -20.30 -2.11 5.62
N ALA A 151 -19.25 -1.38 5.22
CA ALA A 151 -18.09 -1.13 6.06
C ALA A 151 -18.45 -0.38 7.35
N MET A 152 -19.27 0.68 7.23
CA MET A 152 -19.77 1.41 8.40
C MET A 152 -20.66 0.54 9.30
N ALA A 153 -21.53 -0.29 8.72
CA ALA A 153 -22.36 -1.21 9.48
C ALA A 153 -21.56 -2.34 10.15
N ALA A 154 -20.40 -2.70 9.59
CA ALA A 154 -19.50 -3.68 10.18
C ALA A 154 -18.68 -3.11 11.35
N CYS A 155 -18.57 -1.79 11.49
CA CYS A 155 -17.99 -1.17 12.67
C CYS A 155 -18.90 -1.44 13.88
N LYS A 156 -18.55 -2.47 14.65
CA LYS A 156 -19.22 -2.79 15.91
C LYS A 156 -18.69 -1.87 17.00
N GLN A 157 -19.58 -1.46 17.90
CA GLN A 157 -19.16 -0.88 19.18
C GLN A 157 -18.42 -1.96 19.97
N GLY A 158 -17.29 -1.58 20.58
CA GLY A 158 -16.55 -2.49 21.44
C GLY A 158 -17.38 -2.86 22.66
N ASP A 159 -17.28 -4.13 23.09
CA ASP A 159 -17.98 -4.61 24.29
C ASP A 159 -17.35 -4.05 25.59
N ASP A 160 -16.12 -3.54 25.50
CA ASP A 160 -15.35 -2.96 26.61
C ASP A 160 -15.27 -1.43 26.48
N PRO A 161 -15.84 -0.66 27.43
CA PRO A 161 -15.85 0.80 27.38
C PRO A 161 -14.45 1.43 27.50
N GLU A 162 -13.52 0.85 28.26
CA GLU A 162 -12.18 1.43 28.43
C GLU A 162 -11.36 1.31 27.13
N LEU A 163 -11.49 0.17 26.45
CA LEU A 163 -10.86 -0.05 25.15
C LEU A 163 -11.47 0.87 24.08
N ALA A 164 -12.78 1.08 24.11
CA ALA A 164 -13.48 1.97 23.17
C ALA A 164 -12.99 3.42 23.31
N ASP A 165 -12.86 3.92 24.54
CA ASP A 165 -12.34 5.27 24.79
C ASP A 165 -10.88 5.41 24.34
N SER A 166 -10.03 4.39 24.59
CA SER A 166 -8.65 4.39 24.12
C SER A 166 -8.54 4.42 22.58
N LEU A 167 -9.34 3.61 21.89
CA LEU A 167 -9.35 3.56 20.41
C LEU A 167 -9.88 4.87 19.81
N TRP A 168 -10.89 5.47 20.45
CA TRP A 168 -11.42 6.77 20.03
C TRP A 168 -10.36 7.87 20.15
N GLN A 169 -9.63 7.91 21.27
CA GLN A 169 -8.55 8.88 21.44
C GLN A 169 -7.45 8.70 20.39
N GLN A 170 -7.04 7.46 20.09
CA GLN A 170 -6.08 7.18 19.01
C GLN A 170 -6.59 7.67 17.65
N THR A 171 -7.87 7.47 17.35
CA THR A 171 -8.48 7.93 16.10
C THR A 171 -8.44 9.47 15.99
N LEU A 172 -8.69 10.18 17.10
CA LEU A 172 -8.58 11.64 17.15
C LEU A 172 -7.13 12.11 16.96
N ASP A 173 -6.17 11.43 17.58
CA ASP A 173 -4.74 11.74 17.43
C ASP A 173 -4.28 11.52 15.98
N GLU A 174 -4.73 10.45 15.33
CA GLU A 174 -4.47 10.16 13.90
C GLU A 174 -5.11 11.21 12.98
N ALA A 175 -6.32 11.67 13.29
CA ALA A 175 -6.98 12.75 12.57
C ALA A 175 -6.22 14.08 12.72
N GLN A 176 -5.74 14.40 13.93
CA GLN A 176 -4.89 15.57 14.17
C GLN A 176 -3.54 15.47 13.44
N ALA A 177 -2.97 14.27 13.34
CA ALA A 177 -1.78 14.00 12.55
C ALA A 177 -2.02 14.10 11.03
N GLY A 178 -3.27 14.26 10.60
CA GLY A 178 -3.67 14.36 9.19
C GLY A 178 -3.65 13.02 8.44
N TRP A 179 -3.63 11.90 9.17
CA TRP A 179 -3.67 10.56 8.57
C TRP A 179 -5.08 10.20 8.13
N ILE A 180 -6.08 10.71 8.85
CA ILE A 180 -7.50 10.55 8.53
C ILE A 180 -8.04 11.92 8.09
N LYS A 181 -8.56 11.99 6.86
CA LYS A 181 -9.26 13.16 6.32
C LYS A 181 -10.76 12.96 6.45
N GLY A 182 -11.41 13.75 7.31
CA GLY A 182 -12.84 13.61 7.64
C GLY A 182 -13.80 14.09 6.54
N ASP A 183 -13.29 14.83 5.57
CA ASP A 183 -14.01 15.51 4.49
C ASP A 183 -14.45 14.58 3.35
N HIS A 184 -13.99 13.32 3.33
CA HIS A 184 -14.44 12.31 2.36
C HIS A 184 -15.61 11.44 2.85
N MET A 185 -15.98 11.53 4.14
CA MET A 185 -17.30 11.08 4.57
C MET A 185 -18.29 12.12 4.06
N HIS A 186 -18.89 11.85 2.89
CA HIS A 186 -20.05 12.59 2.42
C HIS A 186 -20.97 12.84 3.61
N SER A 187 -21.33 14.09 3.87
CA SER A 187 -22.41 14.40 4.78
C SER A 187 -23.64 13.63 4.28
N THR A 188 -23.93 12.51 4.93
CA THR A 188 -24.99 11.57 4.55
C THR A 188 -26.33 12.32 4.38
N LEU A 189 -26.49 13.38 5.16
CA LEU A 189 -27.59 14.34 5.14
C LEU A 189 -27.88 14.97 3.76
N LEU A 190 -26.86 15.38 2.99
CA LEU A 190 -27.07 16.04 1.69
C LEU A 190 -27.54 15.06 0.60
N LEU A 191 -27.16 13.78 0.69
CA LEU A 191 -27.64 12.74 -0.21
C LEU A 191 -29.02 12.23 0.20
N GLU A 192 -29.27 12.14 1.51
CA GLU A 192 -30.54 11.67 2.07
C GLU A 192 -31.66 12.70 1.90
N GLU A 193 -31.42 14.00 2.11
CA GLU A 193 -32.42 15.06 1.86
C GLU A 193 -32.86 15.12 0.40
N ARG A 194 -31.93 14.90 -0.54
CA ARG A 194 -32.21 14.97 -1.98
C ARG A 194 -32.91 13.72 -2.52
N LEU A 195 -32.71 12.57 -1.88
CA LEU A 195 -33.49 11.36 -2.18
C LEU A 195 -34.88 11.42 -1.51
N ALA A 196 -35.01 12.10 -0.36
CA ALA A 196 -36.28 12.29 0.34
C ALA A 196 -37.25 13.24 -0.38
N THR A 197 -36.76 14.20 -1.18
CA THR A 197 -37.58 15.10 -2.01
C THR A 197 -38.11 14.46 -3.30
N GLY A 198 -37.91 13.14 -3.50
CA GLY A 198 -38.51 12.39 -4.61
C GLY A 198 -37.75 12.48 -5.93
N GLU A 199 -36.53 13.03 -5.94
CA GLU A 199 -35.65 12.93 -7.10
C GLU A 199 -35.24 11.46 -7.31
N THR A 200 -35.38 10.96 -8.54
CA THR A 200 -34.88 9.63 -8.89
C THR A 200 -33.37 9.59 -8.75
N VAL A 201 -32.79 8.42 -8.45
CA VAL A 201 -31.33 8.24 -8.30
C VAL A 201 -30.56 8.82 -9.51
N SER A 202 -31.13 8.70 -10.71
CA SER A 202 -30.57 9.29 -11.94
C SER A 202 -30.63 10.83 -11.96
N GLY A 203 -31.67 11.43 -11.38
CA GLY A 203 -31.83 12.88 -11.24
C GLY A 203 -30.91 13.48 -10.16
N VAL A 204 -30.73 12.79 -9.04
CA VAL A 204 -29.75 13.20 -8.01
C VAL A 204 -28.34 13.16 -8.58
N VAL A 205 -27.98 12.11 -9.32
CA VAL A 205 -26.66 11.99 -9.98
C VAL A 205 -26.47 13.04 -11.09
N ALA A 206 -27.52 13.42 -11.81
CA ALA A 206 -27.47 14.44 -12.87
C ALA A 206 -27.55 15.89 -12.34
N GLY A 207 -28.19 16.12 -11.20
CA GLY A 207 -28.41 17.45 -10.60
C GLY A 207 -27.43 17.79 -9.47
N THR A 208 -26.68 16.81 -8.95
CA THR A 208 -25.50 17.12 -8.15
C THR A 208 -24.50 17.77 -9.10
N PRO A 209 -24.10 19.03 -8.89
CA PRO A 209 -23.04 19.59 -9.72
C PRO A 209 -21.88 18.63 -9.54
N ALA A 210 -21.35 18.09 -10.64
CA ALA A 210 -20.20 17.19 -10.64
C ALA A 210 -18.96 18.01 -10.29
N THR A 211 -19.02 18.74 -9.19
CA THR A 211 -17.97 19.59 -8.67
C THR A 211 -17.32 18.81 -7.56
N GLY A 212 -16.40 17.95 -7.97
CA GLY A 212 -15.37 17.48 -7.07
C GLY A 212 -14.46 18.66 -6.80
N VAL A 213 -14.22 18.94 -5.52
CA VAL A 213 -13.08 19.74 -5.13
C VAL A 213 -11.89 18.80 -5.06
N LEU A 214 -11.13 18.74 -6.14
CA LEU A 214 -9.76 18.23 -6.12
C LEU A 214 -8.86 19.45 -5.88
N CYS A 215 -8.08 19.43 -4.79
CA CYS A 215 -7.07 20.43 -4.49
C CYS A 215 -7.61 21.87 -4.31
N GLY A 216 -8.74 22.07 -3.62
CA GLY A 216 -9.24 23.41 -3.27
C GLY A 216 -9.82 24.21 -4.44
N HIS A 217 -9.94 23.62 -5.63
CA HIS A 217 -10.65 24.20 -6.76
C HIS A 217 -11.85 23.36 -7.16
N VAL A 218 -12.93 24.05 -7.51
CA VAL A 218 -14.21 23.49 -7.92
C VAL A 218 -14.08 23.08 -9.39
N ILE A 219 -13.98 21.78 -9.69
CA ILE A 219 -13.79 21.28 -11.07
C ILE A 219 -15.02 20.48 -11.51
N ASP A 220 -15.60 20.82 -12.66
CA ASP A 220 -16.70 20.09 -13.29
C ASP A 220 -16.18 18.81 -13.99
N VAL A 221 -16.52 17.66 -13.43
CA VAL A 221 -16.04 16.32 -13.87
C VAL A 221 -16.67 15.89 -15.21
N ARG A 222 -17.57 16.69 -15.81
CA ARG A 222 -18.19 16.41 -17.12
C ARG A 222 -17.26 16.63 -18.32
N HIS A 223 -16.05 17.16 -18.15
CA HIS A 223 -15.15 17.50 -19.26
C HIS A 223 -14.00 16.51 -19.50
N TYR A 224 -13.95 15.40 -18.77
CA TYR A 224 -12.99 14.32 -19.00
C TYR A 224 -13.74 13.01 -19.30
N CYS A 225 -14.36 12.96 -20.47
CA CYS A 225 -14.79 11.75 -21.17
C CYS A 225 -13.99 11.64 -22.46
#